data_AF-A0A533XK43-F1
#
_entry.id   AF-A0A533XK43-F1
#
_cell.length_a   1.000
_cell.length_b   1.000
_cell.length_c   1.000
_cell.angle_alpha   90.00
_cell.angle_beta   90.00
_cell.angle_gamma   90.00
#
_symmetry.space_group_name_H-M   'P 1'
#
loop_
_entity.id
_entity.type
_entity.pdbx_description
1 polymer ?
#
loop_
_entity_poly.entity_id
_entity_poly.type
_entity_poly.pdbx_seq_one_letter_code
_entity_poly.pdbx_strand_id
1 'polypeptide(L)'
;MTTVEKQLALKRRQQRVRQRIFGTQARPRLNVFRSKSHIYAQLIDDTKGHTLIAASTLDETLRKSLRSSGTIEAAKAVGKLLAERAKAAKVEAVVFDRGGRLYHGRIKALAEASREGGLKKRTANGENYLLEDLGCWLLAACYRLFGSERSKTSCE
;
A
#
# COMPACT_ATOMS: atom_id res chain seq x y z
N MET A 1 -16.30 16.45 -22.27
CA MET A 1 -16.60 15.36 -21.32
C MET A 1 -17.39 15.87 -20.13
N THR A 2 -18.60 15.34 -19.96
CA THR A 2 -19.48 15.63 -18.82
C THR A 2 -18.89 15.09 -17.50
N THR A 3 -19.40 15.57 -16.36
CA THR A 3 -18.98 15.08 -15.03
C THR A 3 -19.31 13.59 -14.85
N VAL A 4 -20.45 13.15 -15.42
CA VAL A 4 -20.92 11.76 -15.41
C VAL A 4 -19.96 10.84 -16.17
N GLU A 5 -19.52 11.23 -17.37
CA GLU A 5 -18.54 10.46 -18.15
C GLU A 5 -17.21 10.29 -17.42
N LYS A 6 -16.73 11.35 -16.76
CA LYS A 6 -15.49 11.31 -15.97
C LYS A 6 -15.58 10.34 -14.80
N GLN A 7 -16.73 10.30 -14.13
CA GLN A 7 -17.00 9.36 -13.04
C GLN A 7 -17.09 7.92 -13.56
N LEU A 8 -17.74 7.68 -14.70
CA LEU A 8 -17.83 6.36 -15.31
C LEU A 8 -16.44 5.83 -15.72
N ALA A 9 -15.62 6.67 -16.35
CA ALA A 9 -14.24 6.30 -16.71
C ALA A 9 -13.40 5.98 -15.46
N LEU A 10 -13.61 6.69 -14.36
CA LEU A 10 -12.95 6.40 -13.08
C LEU A 10 -13.42 5.07 -12.49
N LYS A 11 -14.74 4.79 -12.48
CA LYS A 11 -15.30 3.51 -12.02
C LYS A 11 -14.72 2.32 -12.81
N ARG A 12 -14.61 2.44 -14.14
CA ARG A 12 -13.99 1.41 -15.00
C ARG A 12 -12.54 1.14 -14.61
N ARG A 13 -11.75 2.19 -14.34
CA ARG A 13 -10.36 2.04 -13.86
C ARG A 13 -10.29 1.41 -12.47
N GLN A 14 -11.19 1.78 -11.56
CA GLN A 14 -11.29 1.20 -10.22
C GLN A 14 -11.59 -0.29 -10.29
N GLN A 15 -12.59 -0.69 -11.08
CA GLN A 15 -12.95 -2.10 -11.29
C GLN A 15 -11.76 -2.91 -11.78
N ARG A 16 -11.03 -2.42 -12.79
CA ARG A 16 -9.83 -3.11 -13.31
C ARG A 16 -8.75 -3.33 -12.25
N VAL A 17 -8.53 -2.36 -11.36
CA VAL A 17 -7.55 -2.49 -10.28
C VAL A 17 -8.05 -3.47 -9.21
N ARG A 18 -9.33 -3.38 -8.84
CA ARG A 18 -9.97 -4.23 -7.82
C ARG A 18 -10.17 -5.68 -8.25
N GLN A 19 -10.18 -5.97 -9.55
CA GLN A 19 -10.09 -7.35 -10.05
C GLN A 19 -8.78 -8.05 -9.64
N ARG A 20 -7.70 -7.30 -9.41
CA ARG A 20 -6.39 -7.84 -9.02
C ARG A 20 -6.10 -7.71 -7.52
N ILE A 21 -6.80 -6.80 -6.84
CA ILE A 21 -6.57 -6.48 -5.44
C ILE A 21 -7.76 -6.94 -4.63
N PHE A 22 -7.51 -7.88 -3.72
CA PHE A 22 -8.49 -8.39 -2.77
C PHE A 22 -8.00 -8.16 -1.34
N GLY A 23 -8.85 -7.63 -0.47
CA GLY A 23 -8.56 -7.41 0.95
C GLY A 23 -9.12 -8.54 1.82
N THR A 24 -8.29 -9.07 2.72
CA THR A 24 -8.68 -10.04 3.76
C THR A 24 -8.53 -9.43 5.15
N GLN A 25 -9.04 -10.08 6.19
CA GLN A 25 -8.87 -9.61 7.57
C GLN A 25 -7.39 -9.42 7.97
N ALA A 26 -6.50 -10.30 7.52
CA ALA A 26 -5.07 -10.21 7.76
C ALA A 26 -4.37 -9.14 6.89
N ARG A 27 -4.97 -8.81 5.74
CA ARG A 27 -4.41 -7.85 4.79
C ARG A 27 -5.53 -6.99 4.19
N PRO A 28 -6.12 -6.07 4.97
CA PRO A 28 -7.21 -5.25 4.50
C PRO A 28 -6.77 -4.33 3.35
N ARG A 29 -7.75 -3.97 2.52
CA ARG A 29 -7.55 -3.05 1.40
C ARG A 29 -7.70 -1.61 1.88
N LEU A 30 -6.66 -0.81 1.69
CA LEU A 30 -6.68 0.63 1.93
C LEU A 30 -7.19 1.36 0.70
N ASN A 31 -8.46 1.74 0.74
CA ASN A 31 -9.10 2.53 -0.29
C ASN A 31 -8.87 4.02 -0.05
N VAL A 32 -8.31 4.72 -1.04
CA VAL A 32 -8.13 6.18 -1.01
C VAL A 32 -9.12 6.86 -1.95
N PHE A 33 -9.98 7.70 -1.38
CA PHE A 33 -10.85 8.58 -2.14
C PHE A 33 -10.39 10.04 -2.02
N ARG A 34 -10.29 10.70 -3.17
CA ARG A 34 -9.87 12.11 -3.26
C ARG A 34 -10.95 12.90 -3.98
N SER A 35 -11.49 13.91 -3.31
CA SER A 35 -12.31 14.97 -3.91
C SER A 35 -11.45 16.21 -4.21
N LYS A 36 -12.06 17.30 -4.68
CA LYS A 36 -11.33 18.57 -4.88
C LYS A 36 -10.75 19.07 -3.55
N SER A 37 -11.59 19.10 -2.52
CA SER A 37 -11.30 19.71 -1.22
C SER A 37 -10.89 18.71 -0.14
N HIS A 38 -11.22 17.42 -0.24
CA HIS A 38 -11.01 16.47 0.85
C HIS A 38 -10.33 15.18 0.38
N ILE A 39 -9.75 14.48 1.34
CA ILE A 39 -9.18 13.14 1.15
C ILE A 39 -9.71 12.24 2.25
N TYR A 40 -10.06 11.03 1.87
CA TYR A 40 -10.62 10.00 2.71
C TYR A 40 -9.81 8.72 2.50
N ALA A 41 -9.50 8.04 3.59
CA ALA A 41 -8.78 6.79 3.61
C ALA A 41 -9.56 5.80 4.46
N GLN A 42 -9.77 4.60 3.94
CA GLN A 42 -10.56 3.55 4.59
C GLN A 42 -9.83 2.22 4.48
N LEU A 43 -9.73 1.49 5.59
CA LEU A 43 -9.28 0.10 5.63
C LEU A 43 -10.51 -0.81 5.63
N ILE A 44 -10.64 -1.61 4.58
CA ILE A 44 -11.81 -2.44 4.31
C ILE A 44 -11.38 -3.90 4.29
N ASP A 45 -12.18 -4.76 4.93
CA ASP A 45 -12.14 -6.20 4.75
C ASP A 45 -13.21 -6.60 3.73
N ASP A 46 -12.77 -7.05 2.54
CA ASP A 46 -13.67 -7.39 1.44
C ASP A 46 -14.40 -8.72 1.68
N THR A 47 -13.92 -9.57 2.61
CA THR A 47 -14.59 -10.85 2.95
C THR A 47 -15.90 -10.63 3.72
N LYS A 48 -15.90 -9.67 4.65
CA LYS A 48 -17.07 -9.29 5.47
C LYS A 48 -17.78 -8.06 4.94
N GLY A 49 -17.19 -7.36 3.95
CA GLY A 49 -17.69 -6.07 3.46
C GLY A 49 -17.67 -4.95 4.51
N HIS A 50 -16.86 -5.10 5.56
CA HIS A 50 -16.86 -4.18 6.70
C HIS A 50 -15.63 -3.27 6.68
N THR A 51 -15.82 -2.01 7.08
CA THR A 51 -14.72 -1.05 7.20
C THR A 51 -14.18 -1.08 8.62
N LEU A 52 -12.92 -1.46 8.79
CA LEU A 52 -12.28 -1.56 10.10
C LEU A 52 -11.96 -0.17 10.65
N ILE A 53 -11.37 0.67 9.80
CA ILE A 53 -10.88 1.99 10.18
C ILE A 53 -11.14 2.96 9.03
N ALA A 54 -11.56 4.17 9.38
CA ALA A 54 -11.61 5.30 8.47
C ALA A 54 -10.78 6.45 9.03
N ALA A 55 -10.23 7.28 8.14
CA ALA A 55 -9.58 8.53 8.46
C ALA A 55 -9.91 9.56 7.37
N SER A 56 -10.26 10.78 7.76
CA SER A 56 -10.66 11.82 6.82
C SER A 56 -10.21 13.20 7.25
N THR A 57 -10.12 14.14 6.30
CA THR A 57 -9.90 15.55 6.66
C THR A 57 -11.10 16.21 7.34
N LEU A 58 -12.25 15.52 7.46
CA LEU A 58 -13.41 16.00 8.19
C LEU A 58 -13.37 15.64 9.67
N ASP A 59 -12.44 14.77 10.09
CA ASP A 59 -12.27 14.38 11.49
C ASP A 59 -11.94 15.62 12.31
N GLU A 60 -12.57 15.75 13.49
CA GLU A 60 -12.48 16.95 14.32
C GLU A 60 -11.04 17.32 14.71
N THR A 61 -10.22 16.30 14.95
CA THR A 61 -8.80 16.46 15.29
C THR A 61 -8.03 17.13 14.16
N LEU A 62 -8.29 16.74 12.91
CA LEU A 62 -7.61 17.26 11.73
C LEU A 62 -8.19 18.59 11.26
N ARG A 63 -9.50 18.77 11.39
CA ARG A 63 -10.20 20.02 11.06
C ARG A 63 -9.66 21.22 11.81
N LYS A 64 -9.32 21.06 13.09
CA LYS A 64 -8.75 22.14 13.92
C LYS A 64 -7.31 22.47 13.55
N SER A 65 -6.55 21.48 13.10
CA SER A 65 -5.12 21.63 12.78
C SER A 65 -4.82 22.16 11.37
N LEU A 66 -5.74 21.96 10.41
CA LEU A 66 -5.48 22.21 8.99
C LEU A 66 -6.17 23.49 8.51
N ARG A 67 -5.36 24.45 8.03
CA ARG A 67 -5.84 25.66 7.33
C ARG A 67 -6.49 25.36 5.97
N SER A 68 -6.06 24.28 5.31
CA SER A 68 -6.60 23.85 4.01
C SER A 68 -6.69 22.32 3.94
N SER A 69 -7.86 21.81 3.55
CA SER A 69 -8.16 20.39 3.47
C SER A 69 -7.72 19.73 2.15
N GLY A 70 -7.32 20.55 1.16
CA GLY A 70 -7.05 20.16 -0.22
C GLY A 70 -5.57 19.90 -0.57
N THR A 71 -4.65 20.11 0.37
CA THR A 71 -3.20 20.18 0.11
C THR A 71 -2.50 18.83 0.33
N ILE A 72 -1.23 18.74 -0.05
CA ILE A 72 -0.34 17.60 0.21
C ILE A 72 -0.14 17.40 1.73
N GLU A 73 -0.03 18.47 2.49
CA GLU A 73 0.11 18.44 3.96
C GLU A 73 -1.07 17.75 4.63
N ALA A 74 -2.30 18.10 4.22
CA ALA A 74 -3.51 17.45 4.70
C ALA A 74 -3.51 15.93 4.42
N ALA A 75 -2.97 15.51 3.26
CA ALA A 75 -2.85 14.10 2.93
C ALA A 75 -1.82 13.37 3.82
N LYS A 76 -0.71 14.04 4.18
CA LYS A 76 0.27 13.51 5.14
C LYS A 76 -0.34 13.36 6.52
N ALA A 77 -1.07 14.37 7.00
CA ALA A 77 -1.72 14.35 8.30
C ALA A 77 -2.76 13.20 8.42
N VAL A 78 -3.58 13.01 7.38
CA VAL A 78 -4.50 11.86 7.30
C VAL A 78 -3.75 10.53 7.30
N GLY A 79 -2.62 10.43 6.59
CA GLY A 79 -1.81 9.21 6.53
C GLY A 79 -1.22 8.81 7.89
N LYS A 80 -0.79 9.79 8.70
CA LYS A 80 -0.29 9.59 10.06
C LYS A 80 -1.39 9.13 11.01
N LEU A 81 -2.53 9.84 11.03
CA LEU A 81 -3.67 9.50 11.87
C LEU A 81 -4.25 8.12 11.53
N LEU A 82 -4.27 7.75 10.25
CA LEU A 82 -4.66 6.40 9.84
C LEU A 82 -3.72 5.33 10.43
N ALA A 83 -2.41 5.60 10.47
CA ALA A 83 -1.42 4.67 11.02
C ALA A 83 -1.57 4.49 12.53
N GLU A 84 -1.84 5.57 13.26
CA GLU A 84 -2.12 5.52 14.70
C GLU A 84 -3.36 4.66 14.98
N ARG A 85 -4.45 4.86 14.22
CA ARG A 85 -5.67 4.04 14.34
C ARG A 85 -5.43 2.59 13.93
N ALA A 86 -4.62 2.34 12.90
CA ALA A 86 -4.27 1.00 12.48
C ALA A 86 -3.47 0.23 13.54
N LYS A 87 -2.54 0.91 14.23
CA LYS A 87 -1.81 0.35 15.37
C LYS A 87 -2.76 -0.01 16.51
N ALA A 88 -3.71 0.88 16.84
CA ALA A 88 -4.71 0.59 17.87
C ALA A 88 -5.57 -0.63 17.55
N ALA A 89 -5.93 -0.81 16.26
CA ALA A 89 -6.67 -1.99 15.79
C ALA A 89 -5.78 -3.21 15.46
N LYS A 90 -4.48 -3.14 15.73
CA LYS A 90 -3.49 -4.21 15.48
C LYS A 90 -3.43 -4.68 14.02
N VAL A 91 -3.59 -3.76 13.07
CA VAL A 91 -3.48 -4.04 11.63
C VAL A 91 -2.08 -3.65 11.15
N GLU A 92 -1.25 -4.65 10.83
CA GLU A 92 0.14 -4.45 10.43
C GLU A 92 0.34 -4.40 8.91
N ALA A 93 -0.41 -5.25 8.19
CA ALA A 93 -0.24 -5.48 6.77
C ALA A 93 -1.44 -4.95 5.98
N VAL A 94 -1.18 -4.19 4.92
CA VAL A 94 -2.25 -3.56 4.12
C VAL A 94 -1.96 -3.65 2.62
N VAL A 95 -3.02 -3.81 1.81
CA VAL A 95 -2.93 -3.60 0.35
C VAL A 95 -3.34 -2.17 0.00
N PHE A 96 -2.48 -1.45 -0.72
CA PHE A 96 -2.80 -0.09 -1.14
C PHE A 96 -3.66 -0.05 -2.40
N ASP A 97 -4.87 0.50 -2.32
CA ASP A 97 -5.77 0.81 -3.44
C ASP A 97 -5.78 2.33 -3.72
N ARG A 98 -5.18 2.70 -4.85
CA ARG A 98 -5.09 4.10 -5.33
C ARG A 98 -6.42 4.67 -5.89
N GLY A 99 -7.51 3.91 -5.86
CA GLY A 99 -8.86 4.41 -6.19
C GLY A 99 -9.03 4.82 -7.66
N GLY A 100 -8.28 4.19 -8.58
CA GLY A 100 -8.37 4.46 -10.02
C GLY A 100 -7.74 5.79 -10.48
N ARG A 101 -6.99 6.46 -9.60
CA ARG A 101 -6.21 7.67 -9.88
C ARG A 101 -4.72 7.33 -10.01
N LEU A 102 -3.95 8.23 -10.60
CA LEU A 102 -2.49 8.08 -10.72
C LEU A 102 -1.83 8.17 -9.35
N TYR A 103 -0.77 7.38 -9.15
CA TYR A 103 0.04 7.43 -7.95
C TYR A 103 0.98 8.65 -8.00
N HIS A 104 0.45 9.81 -7.64
CA HIS A 104 1.17 11.08 -7.68
C HIS A 104 0.59 12.06 -6.64
N GLY A 105 1.35 13.11 -6.32
CA GLY A 105 0.94 14.20 -5.44
C GLY A 105 0.36 13.71 -4.12
N ARG A 106 -0.89 14.11 -3.84
CA ARG A 106 -1.60 13.79 -2.58
C ARG A 106 -1.70 12.29 -2.28
N ILE A 107 -1.86 11.44 -3.30
CA ILE A 107 -2.02 9.98 -3.10
C ILE A 107 -0.68 9.37 -2.70
N LYS A 108 0.41 9.82 -3.33
CA LYS A 108 1.77 9.41 -2.97
C LYS A 108 2.13 9.86 -1.56
N ALA A 109 1.84 11.12 -1.22
CA ALA A 109 2.12 11.68 0.11
C ALA A 109 1.36 10.97 1.24
N LEU A 110 0.09 10.59 1.02
CA LEU A 110 -0.66 9.79 1.99
C LEU A 110 -0.01 8.42 2.19
N ALA A 111 0.38 7.74 1.11
CA ALA A 111 1.00 6.43 1.17
C ALA A 111 2.36 6.47 1.89
N GLU A 112 3.17 7.50 1.65
CA GLU A 112 4.45 7.72 2.33
C GLU A 112 4.24 7.99 3.83
N ALA A 113 3.32 8.89 4.19
CA ALA A 113 3.02 9.19 5.59
C ALA A 113 2.49 7.96 6.36
N SER A 114 1.67 7.11 5.72
CA SER A 114 1.22 5.86 6.34
C SER A 114 2.39 4.87 6.55
N ARG A 115 3.35 4.81 5.62
CA ARG A 115 4.55 3.97 5.77
C ARG A 115 5.46 4.45 6.89
N GLU A 116 5.68 5.76 6.99
CA GLU A 116 6.38 6.37 8.14
C GLU A 116 5.67 6.04 9.46
N GLY A 117 4.35 6.03 9.44
CA GLY A 117 3.52 5.62 10.57
C GLY A 117 3.57 4.12 10.90
N GLY A 118 4.29 3.30 10.12
CA GLY A 118 4.49 1.86 10.37
C GLY A 118 3.53 0.92 9.68
N LEU A 119 2.62 1.42 8.82
CA LEU A 119 1.77 0.58 7.97
C LEU A 119 2.63 -0.01 6.84
N LYS A 120 2.92 -1.32 6.92
CA LYS A 120 3.72 -2.02 5.91
C LYS A 120 2.82 -2.55 4.79
N LYS A 121 3.26 -2.40 3.54
CA LYS A 121 2.70 -3.16 2.41
C LYS A 121 3.32 -4.55 2.47
N ARG A 122 2.57 -5.56 2.88
CA ARG A 122 3.04 -6.95 2.77
C ARG A 122 3.22 -7.28 1.28
N THR A 123 4.46 -7.47 0.85
CA THR A 123 4.81 -8.10 -0.43
C THR A 123 4.57 -9.61 -0.30
N ALA A 124 4.29 -10.25 -1.44
CA ALA A 124 3.63 -11.56 -1.50
C ALA A 124 4.39 -12.74 -0.88
N ASN A 125 5.61 -12.56 -0.37
CA ASN A 125 6.48 -13.69 -0.01
C ASN A 125 6.69 -13.89 1.49
N GLY A 126 6.12 -13.07 2.38
CA GLY A 126 6.18 -13.35 3.82
C GLY A 126 7.59 -13.38 4.41
N GLU A 127 8.57 -12.76 3.76
CA GLU A 127 9.94 -12.65 4.25
C GLU A 127 10.30 -11.17 4.44
N ASN A 128 10.75 -10.82 5.65
CA ASN A 128 11.52 -9.60 5.87
C ASN A 128 12.96 -9.94 5.47
N TYR A 129 13.49 -9.37 4.38
CA TYR A 129 14.92 -9.45 4.12
C TYR A 129 15.53 -8.06 4.04
N LEU A 130 16.55 -7.87 4.88
CA LEU A 130 17.59 -6.86 4.77
C LEU A 130 18.33 -7.08 3.44
N LEU A 131 18.73 -5.98 2.83
CA LEU A 131 19.29 -5.92 1.48
C LEU A 131 20.73 -6.46 1.37
N GLU A 132 21.19 -7.26 2.33
CA GLU A 132 22.59 -7.73 2.41
C GLU A 132 22.78 -9.21 2.04
N ASP A 133 21.73 -10.04 1.98
CA ASP A 133 21.90 -11.49 1.81
C ASP A 133 21.66 -12.05 0.38
N LEU A 134 21.55 -11.19 -0.62
CA LEU A 134 21.35 -11.62 -2.02
C LEU A 134 22.63 -12.09 -2.73
N GLY A 135 23.79 -12.08 -2.07
CA GLY A 135 25.06 -12.50 -2.66
C GLY A 135 25.32 -14.01 -2.66
N CYS A 136 24.73 -14.78 -1.74
CA CYS A 136 25.19 -16.16 -1.49
C CYS A 136 24.26 -17.25 -2.07
N TRP A 137 22.99 -16.95 -2.33
CA TRP A 137 22.00 -17.94 -2.77
C TRP A 137 22.12 -18.32 -4.26
N LEU A 138 22.59 -17.42 -5.13
CA LEU A 138 22.77 -17.73 -6.55
C LEU A 138 23.91 -18.74 -6.78
N LEU A 139 24.97 -18.67 -5.97
CA LEU A 139 26.09 -19.61 -6.03
C LEU A 139 25.72 -21.00 -5.51
N ALA A 140 24.92 -21.09 -4.44
CA ALA A 140 24.50 -22.36 -3.87
C ALA A 140 23.49 -23.13 -4.74
N ALA A 141 22.57 -22.41 -5.42
CA ALA A 141 21.60 -23.03 -6.31
C ALA A 141 22.24 -23.52 -7.63
N CYS A 142 23.29 -22.84 -8.11
CA CYS A 142 24.03 -23.27 -9.29
C CYS A 142 24.85 -24.55 -9.02
N TYR A 143 25.45 -24.67 -7.83
CA TYR A 143 26.32 -25.81 -7.48
C TYR A 143 25.57 -27.14 -7.27
N ARG A 144 24.25 -27.12 -7.03
CA ARG A 144 23.45 -28.33 -6.73
C ARG A 144 22.73 -28.93 -7.95
N LEU A 145 22.68 -28.21 -9.06
CA LEU A 145 22.00 -28.63 -10.30
C LEU A 145 22.95 -29.08 -11.41
N PHE A 146 24.26 -28.88 -11.24
CA PHE A 146 25.29 -29.37 -12.16
C PHE A 146 26.30 -30.24 -11.42
N GLY A 147 25.87 -31.45 -11.08
CA GLY A 147 26.75 -32.53 -10.64
C GLY A 147 26.93 -33.55 -11.75
N SER A 148 27.89 -33.33 -12.66
CA SER A 148 28.65 -34.42 -13.30
C SER A 148 29.96 -33.89 -13.90
N GLU A 149 31.06 -34.33 -13.29
CA GLU A 149 32.31 -34.70 -13.94
C GLU A 149 32.96 -33.68 -14.91
N ARG A 150 33.94 -32.95 -14.39
CA ARG A 150 35.20 -32.72 -15.13
C ARG A 150 36.39 -32.78 -14.17
N SER A 151 37.03 -33.94 -14.20
CA SER A 151 38.48 -34.17 -14.10
C SER A 151 39.28 -33.25 -13.18
N LYS A 152 39.66 -33.81 -12.03
CA LYS A 152 40.95 -33.51 -11.40
C LYS A 152 42.07 -33.77 -12.40
N THR A 153 42.68 -32.72 -12.91
CA THR A 153 44.10 -32.71 -13.26
C THR A 153 44.74 -31.61 -12.44
N SER A 154 45.38 -32.04 -11.37
CA SER A 154 46.54 -31.40 -10.78
C SER A 154 47.55 -30.97 -11.84
N CYS A 155 48.13 -29.78 -11.69
CA CYS A 155 49.57 -29.54 -11.57
C CYS A 155 49.89 -28.07 -11.91
N GLU A 156 50.63 -27.46 -10.98
CA GLU A 156 51.42 -26.21 -11.04
C GLU A 156 50.68 -24.86 -11.00
#